data_AF-A0A524KWV0-F1
#
_entry.id   AF-A0A524KWV0-F1
#
_cell.length_a   1.000
_cell.length_b   1.000
_cell.length_c   1.000
_cell.angle_alpha   90.00
_cell.angle_beta   90.00
_cell.angle_gamma   90.00
#
_symmetry.space_group_name_H-M   'P 1'
#
loop_
_entity.id
_entity.type
_entity.pdbx_description
1 polymer ?
#
loop_
_entity_poly.entity_id
_entity_poly.type
_entity_poly.pdbx_seq_one_letter_code
_entity_poly.pdbx_strand_id
1 'polypeptide(L)'
;MLTVDIKNLLALLNPLCTRSLEGAAGLCVSRSHYEVTVEHLFAKLLEEPQGDLQLILRHFEVDPLLVQRSLERTLEAFHSGNTGKPVFSPLLIQWCQDSWLISSIDLSQRQIRSGALLAALLAKPLQLAEGKY
;
A
#
# COMPACT_ATOMS: atom_id res chain seq x y z
N MET A 1 12.47 -4.52 19.83
CA MET A 1 11.78 -4.94 18.59
C MET A 1 12.83 -5.30 17.57
N LEU A 2 12.68 -6.44 16.88
CA LEU A 2 13.53 -6.79 15.74
C LEU A 2 13.28 -5.76 14.63
N THR A 3 14.29 -4.96 14.31
CA THR A 3 14.26 -4.06 13.15
C THR A 3 14.39 -4.91 11.90
N VAL A 4 13.27 -5.17 11.23
CA VAL A 4 13.26 -5.82 9.92
C VAL A 4 13.96 -4.90 8.93
N ASP A 5 14.94 -5.44 8.20
CA ASP A 5 15.59 -4.72 7.12
C ASP A 5 14.55 -4.41 6.02
N ILE A 6 14.29 -3.11 5.82
CA ILE A 6 13.28 -2.62 4.87
C ILE A 6 13.61 -3.09 3.44
N LYS A 7 14.88 -3.12 3.04
CA LYS A 7 15.27 -3.59 1.71
C LYS A 7 14.89 -5.05 1.51
N ASN A 8 15.15 -5.89 2.51
CA ASN A 8 14.80 -7.31 2.44
C ASN A 8 13.28 -7.51 2.43
N LEU A 9 12.53 -6.72 3.19
CA LEU A 9 11.07 -6.77 3.19
C LEU A 9 10.49 -6.36 1.83
N LEU A 10 10.95 -5.26 1.27
CA LEU A 10 10.48 -4.77 -0.04
C LEU A 10 10.86 -5.70 -1.18
N ALA A 11 11.98 -6.45 -1.05
CA ALA A 11 12.36 -7.47 -2.02
C ALA A 11 11.39 -8.66 -2.08
N LEU A 12 10.51 -8.82 -1.08
CA LEU A 12 9.46 -9.85 -1.07
C LEU A 12 8.22 -9.43 -1.88
N LEU A 13 8.08 -8.16 -2.26
CA LEU A 13 7.02 -7.71 -3.15
C LEU A 13 7.16 -8.37 -4.54
N ASN A 14 6.04 -8.76 -5.13
CA ASN A 14 6.04 -9.19 -6.52
C ASN A 14 6.32 -7.99 -7.47
N PRO A 15 6.69 -8.21 -8.73
CA PRO A 15 7.05 -7.13 -9.65
C PRO A 15 5.97 -6.05 -9.83
N LEU A 16 4.68 -6.42 -9.76
CA LEU A 16 3.57 -5.48 -9.83
C LEU A 16 3.57 -4.55 -8.61
N CYS A 17 3.60 -5.11 -7.40
CA CYS A 17 3.59 -4.32 -6.17
C CYS A 17 4.86 -3.47 -6.02
N THR A 18 6.01 -3.95 -6.49
CA THR A 18 7.24 -3.16 -6.54
C THR A 18 7.09 -1.92 -7.42
N ARG A 19 6.55 -2.08 -8.64
CA ARG A 19 6.28 -0.92 -9.52
C ARG A 19 5.23 0.01 -8.92
N SER A 20 4.18 -0.51 -8.31
CA SER A 20 3.18 0.31 -7.64
C SER A 20 3.78 1.09 -6.46
N LEU A 21 4.73 0.53 -5.73
CA LEU A 21 5.45 1.21 -4.65
C LEU A 21 6.36 2.33 -5.19
N GLU A 22 7.05 2.10 -6.31
CA GLU A 22 7.81 3.14 -7.01
C GLU A 22 6.90 4.27 -7.47
N GLY A 23 5.74 3.93 -8.06
CA GLY A 23 4.71 4.90 -8.43
C GLY A 23 4.13 5.67 -7.24
N ALA A 24 4.01 5.01 -6.08
CA ALA A 24 3.52 5.61 -4.85
C ALA A 24 4.52 6.62 -4.28
N ALA A 25 5.82 6.31 -4.35
CA ALA A 25 6.87 7.26 -4.02
C ALA A 25 6.84 8.47 -4.98
N GLY A 26 6.65 8.23 -6.29
CA GLY A 26 6.47 9.31 -7.27
C GLY A 26 5.25 10.19 -6.99
N LEU A 27 4.12 9.60 -6.61
CA LEU A 27 2.91 10.32 -6.21
C LEU A 27 3.13 11.15 -4.94
N CYS A 28 3.80 10.59 -3.95
CA CYS A 28 4.15 11.29 -2.71
C CYS A 28 5.02 12.53 -3.00
N VAL A 29 6.02 12.40 -3.88
CA VAL A 29 6.87 13.51 -4.31
C VAL A 29 6.07 14.57 -5.08
N SER A 30 5.22 14.17 -6.03
CA SER A 30 4.45 15.12 -6.84
C SER A 30 3.45 15.93 -6.02
N ARG A 31 2.97 15.36 -4.90
CA ARG A 31 2.08 16.04 -3.94
C ARG A 31 2.83 16.77 -2.82
N SER A 32 4.17 16.72 -2.80
CA SER A 32 5.00 17.30 -1.74
C SER A 32 4.63 16.79 -0.33
N HIS A 33 4.23 15.51 -0.22
CA HIS A 33 3.94 14.87 1.06
C HIS A 33 5.24 14.42 1.75
N TYR A 34 5.19 14.32 3.08
CA TYR A 34 6.37 13.99 3.90
C TYR A 34 6.70 12.49 3.91
N GLU A 35 5.68 11.65 3.82
CA GLU A 35 5.83 10.19 3.91
C GLU A 35 5.06 9.49 2.79
N VAL A 36 5.65 8.41 2.27
CA VAL A 36 4.95 7.43 1.44
C VAL A 36 4.14 6.53 2.38
N THR A 37 2.83 6.54 2.19
CA THR A 37 1.87 5.90 3.10
C THR A 37 1.18 4.69 2.48
N VAL A 38 0.35 4.02 3.28
CA VAL A 38 -0.54 2.93 2.81
C VAL A 38 -1.43 3.43 1.68
N GLU A 39 -1.98 4.65 1.81
CA GLU A 39 -2.89 5.26 0.83
C GLU A 39 -2.21 5.53 -0.51
N HIS A 40 -0.95 5.98 -0.50
CA HIS A 40 -0.19 6.19 -1.73
C HIS A 40 0.01 4.87 -2.50
N LEU A 41 0.41 3.81 -1.79
CA LEU A 41 0.60 2.49 -2.42
C LEU A 41 -0.74 1.90 -2.87
N PHE A 42 -1.78 1.98 -2.04
CA PHE A 42 -3.10 1.48 -2.39
C PHE A 42 -3.67 2.17 -3.64
N ALA A 43 -3.42 3.47 -3.80
CA ALA A 43 -3.82 4.22 -5.00
C ALA A 43 -3.19 3.64 -6.26
N LYS A 44 -1.89 3.36 -6.20
CA LYS A 44 -1.17 2.74 -7.33
C LYS A 44 -1.53 1.29 -7.58
N LEU A 45 -1.89 0.54 -6.55
CA LEU A 45 -2.40 -0.82 -6.72
C LEU A 45 -3.78 -0.85 -7.39
N LEU A 46 -4.63 0.15 -7.13
CA LEU A 46 -5.93 0.30 -7.81
C LEU A 46 -5.75 0.66 -9.29
N GLU A 47 -4.70 1.36 -9.68
CA GLU A 47 -4.45 1.69 -11.09
C GLU A 47 -4.05 0.47 -11.94
N GLU A 48 -3.62 -0.64 -11.33
CA GLU A 48 -3.12 -1.84 -12.02
C GLU A 48 -4.26 -2.77 -12.49
N PRO A 49 -4.61 -2.81 -13.79
CA PRO A 49 -5.81 -3.51 -14.27
C PRO A 49 -5.75 -5.03 -14.10
N GLN A 50 -4.54 -5.59 -14.07
CA GLN A 50 -4.28 -7.02 -13.89
C GLN A 50 -3.89 -7.37 -12.45
N GLY A 51 -3.95 -6.41 -11.53
CA GLY A 51 -3.66 -6.64 -10.12
C GLY A 51 -4.76 -7.46 -9.44
N ASP A 52 -4.39 -8.19 -8.38
CA ASP A 52 -5.34 -8.95 -7.57
C ASP A 52 -6.46 -8.05 -7.03
N LEU A 53 -6.15 -6.79 -6.72
CA LEU A 53 -7.08 -5.80 -6.21
C LEU A 53 -8.29 -5.60 -7.14
N GLN A 54 -8.05 -5.43 -8.44
CA GLN A 54 -9.11 -5.26 -9.44
C GLN A 54 -9.97 -6.53 -9.58
N LEU A 55 -9.34 -7.70 -9.54
CA LEU A 55 -10.05 -8.98 -9.58
C LEU A 55 -10.93 -9.17 -8.34
N ILE A 56 -10.43 -8.82 -7.16
CA ILE A 56 -11.14 -8.92 -5.88
C ILE A 56 -12.32 -7.93 -5.85
N LEU A 57 -12.11 -6.67 -6.18
CA LEU A 57 -13.18 -5.66 -6.21
C LEU A 57 -14.30 -6.09 -7.17
N ARG A 58 -13.95 -6.57 -8.37
CA ARG A 58 -14.93 -7.11 -9.33
C ARG A 58 -15.69 -8.32 -8.79
N HIS A 59 -15.01 -9.23 -8.11
CA HIS A 59 -15.65 -10.42 -7.52
C HIS A 59 -16.69 -10.06 -6.45
N PHE A 60 -16.41 -9.03 -5.65
CA PHE A 60 -17.32 -8.54 -4.61
C PHE A 60 -18.24 -7.40 -5.06
N GLU A 61 -18.31 -7.13 -6.37
CA GLU A 61 -19.16 -6.08 -6.96
C GLU A 61 -18.92 -4.68 -6.37
N VAL A 62 -17.69 -4.41 -5.92
CA VAL A 62 -17.28 -3.10 -5.41
C VAL A 62 -16.83 -2.22 -6.58
N ASP A 63 -17.41 -1.04 -6.71
CA ASP A 63 -17.02 -0.05 -7.73
C ASP A 63 -15.60 0.50 -7.42
N PRO A 64 -14.58 0.20 -8.25
CA PRO A 64 -13.23 0.69 -8.03
C PRO A 64 -13.13 2.22 -8.08
N LEU A 65 -14.01 2.90 -8.82
CA LEU A 65 -14.01 4.36 -8.94
C LEU A 65 -14.41 5.03 -7.62
N LEU A 66 -15.32 4.42 -6.85
CA LEU A 66 -15.69 4.94 -5.53
C LEU A 66 -14.52 4.84 -4.55
N VAL A 67 -13.82 3.70 -4.57
CA VAL A 67 -12.64 3.49 -3.73
C VAL A 67 -11.54 4.47 -4.10
N GLN A 68 -11.26 4.64 -5.40
CA GLN A 68 -10.28 5.59 -5.90
C GLN A 68 -10.59 7.03 -5.46
N ARG A 69 -11.83 7.49 -5.65
CA ARG A 69 -12.24 8.85 -5.23
C ARG A 69 -12.11 9.08 -3.73
N SER A 70 -12.46 8.09 -2.92
CA SER A 70 -12.31 8.17 -1.46
C SER A 70 -10.85 8.33 -1.06
N LEU A 71 -9.98 7.57 -1.73
CA LEU A 71 -8.55 7.61 -1.50
C LEU A 71 -7.91 8.92 -1.95
N GLU A 72 -8.32 9.44 -3.10
CA GLU A 72 -7.87 10.74 -3.61
C GLU A 72 -8.19 11.87 -2.63
N ARG A 73 -9.42 11.90 -2.08
CA ARG A 73 -9.80 12.88 -1.04
C ARG A 73 -8.96 12.76 0.22
N THR A 74 -8.61 11.54 0.61
CA THR A 74 -7.76 11.29 1.78
C THR A 74 -6.36 11.85 1.54
N LEU A 75 -5.78 11.56 0.37
CA LEU A 75 -4.47 12.08 -0.03
C LEU A 75 -4.46 13.60 -0.16
N GLU A 76 -5.54 14.23 -0.61
CA GLU A 76 -5.66 15.69 -0.67
C GLU A 76 -5.67 16.37 0.71
N ALA A 77 -6.09 15.65 1.74
CA ALA A 77 -6.12 16.17 3.12
C ALA A 77 -4.76 16.07 3.84
N PHE A 78 -3.76 15.43 3.23
CA PHE A 78 -2.44 15.28 3.84
C PHE A 78 -1.67 16.61 3.89
N HIS A 79 -0.85 16.77 4.92
CA HIS A 79 0.06 17.90 5.01
C HIS A 79 1.09 17.84 3.87
N SER A 80 1.24 18.96 3.18
CA SER A 80 2.17 19.12 2.06
C SER A 80 3.21 20.22 2.35
N GLY A 81 4.21 20.34 1.49
CA GLY A 81 5.32 21.30 1.63
C GLY A 81 6.67 20.65 1.92
N ASN A 82 6.77 19.31 1.79
CA ASN A 82 8.05 18.63 1.86
C ASN A 82 8.94 19.03 0.67
N THR A 83 10.07 19.68 0.96
CA THR A 83 11.08 20.05 -0.04
C THR A 83 12.18 18.99 -0.21
N GLY A 84 12.15 17.94 0.62
CA GLY A 84 13.12 16.85 0.63
C GLY A 84 12.61 15.58 -0.03
N LYS A 85 13.36 14.49 0.20
CA LYS A 85 12.94 13.14 -0.23
C LYS A 85 12.00 12.56 0.84
N PRO A 86 10.79 12.10 0.48
CA PRO A 86 9.90 11.46 1.43
C PRO A 86 10.47 10.12 1.92
N VAL A 87 10.12 9.75 3.14
CA VAL A 87 10.46 8.47 3.76
C VAL A 87 9.28 7.50 3.69
N PHE A 88 9.50 6.21 3.93
CA PHE A 88 8.39 5.28 4.11
C PHE A 88 7.80 5.44 5.51
N SER A 89 6.49 5.61 5.60
CA SER A 89 5.80 5.67 6.90
C SER A 89 5.98 4.36 7.69
N PRO A 90 6.02 4.42 9.03
CA PRO A 90 6.08 3.21 9.86
C PRO A 90 4.91 2.26 9.61
N LEU A 91 3.71 2.79 9.34
CA LEU A 91 2.52 1.98 9.05
C LEU A 91 2.64 1.24 7.71
N LEU A 92 3.23 1.85 6.67
CA LEU A 92 3.50 1.16 5.41
C LEU A 92 4.44 -0.03 5.61
N ILE A 93 5.49 0.14 6.43
CA ILE A 93 6.42 -0.95 6.74
C ILE A 93 5.71 -2.06 7.51
N GLN A 94 4.91 -1.71 8.52
CA GLN A 94 4.10 -2.66 9.28
C GLN A 94 3.11 -3.42 8.38
N TRP A 95 2.47 -2.71 7.45
CA TRP A 95 1.55 -3.31 6.49
C TRP A 95 2.24 -4.34 5.59
N CYS A 96 3.43 -4.04 5.08
CA CYS A 96 4.23 -5.00 4.31
C CYS A 96 4.62 -6.23 5.15
N GLN A 97 4.95 -6.07 6.43
CA GLN A 97 5.26 -7.20 7.33
C GLN A 97 4.03 -8.08 7.56
N ASP A 98 2.89 -7.48 7.88
CA ASP A 98 1.63 -8.21 8.08
C ASP A 98 1.22 -8.94 6.79
N SER A 99 1.42 -8.30 5.64
CA SER A 99 1.16 -8.90 4.32
C SER A 99 2.08 -10.05 4.01
N TRP A 100 3.33 -10.01 4.47
CA TRP A 100 4.26 -11.14 4.36
C TRP A 100 3.82 -12.33 5.21
N LEU A 101 3.36 -12.09 6.44
CA LEU A 101 2.86 -13.17 7.30
C LEU A 101 1.67 -13.88 6.64
N ILE A 102 0.69 -13.13 6.13
CA ILE A 102 -0.46 -13.70 5.40
C ILE A 102 -0.01 -14.42 4.12
N SER A 103 0.86 -13.78 3.34
CA SER A 103 1.38 -14.35 2.08
C SER A 103 2.08 -15.69 2.30
N SER A 104 2.98 -15.76 3.28
CA SER A 104 3.84 -16.92 3.52
C SER A 104 3.13 -18.04 4.29
N ILE A 105 2.31 -17.71 5.28
CA ILE A 105 1.67 -18.69 6.17
C ILE A 105 0.33 -19.14 5.58
N ASP A 106 -0.58 -18.20 5.33
CA ASP A 106 -1.96 -18.52 4.96
C ASP A 106 -2.10 -18.85 3.46
N LEU A 107 -1.37 -18.10 2.62
CA LEU A 107 -1.47 -18.25 1.15
C LEU A 107 -0.36 -19.12 0.55
N SER A 108 0.61 -19.56 1.36
CA SER A 108 1.77 -20.37 0.93
C SER A 108 2.51 -19.80 -0.30
N GLN A 109 2.56 -18.47 -0.42
CA GLN A 109 3.22 -17.76 -1.50
C GLN A 109 4.65 -17.36 -1.10
N ARG A 110 5.54 -17.24 -2.10
CA ARG A 110 6.93 -16.80 -1.90
C ARG A 110 7.11 -15.29 -2.05
N GLN A 111 6.06 -14.59 -2.44
CA GLN A 111 6.07 -13.15 -2.66
C GLN A 111 4.75 -12.52 -2.19
N ILE A 112 4.85 -11.31 -1.70
CA ILE A 112 3.72 -10.46 -1.36
C ILE A 112 3.09 -9.97 -2.67
N ARG A 113 1.84 -10.33 -2.90
CA ARG A 113 0.99 -9.82 -3.98
C ARG A 113 -0.05 -8.85 -3.44
N SER A 114 -0.73 -8.12 -4.32
CA SER A 114 -1.71 -7.11 -3.92
C SER A 114 -2.93 -7.69 -3.19
N GLY A 115 -3.25 -8.97 -3.39
CA GLY A 115 -4.27 -9.67 -2.60
C GLY A 115 -3.88 -9.84 -1.13
N ALA A 116 -2.61 -10.16 -0.86
CA ALA A 116 -2.10 -10.28 0.51
C ALA A 116 -2.04 -8.92 1.21
N LEU A 117 -1.67 -7.87 0.46
CA LEU A 117 -1.74 -6.48 0.92
C LEU A 117 -3.17 -6.10 1.32
N LEU A 118 -4.16 -6.40 0.49
CA LEU A 118 -5.56 -6.14 0.83
C LEU A 118 -6.01 -6.97 2.06
N ALA A 119 -5.66 -8.24 2.13
CA ALA A 119 -6.01 -9.10 3.27
C ALA A 119 -5.44 -8.55 4.59
N ALA A 120 -4.19 -8.10 4.59
CA ALA A 120 -3.58 -7.48 5.77
C ALA A 120 -4.28 -6.17 6.18
N LEU A 121 -4.66 -5.35 5.19
CA LEU A 121 -5.40 -4.11 5.44
C LEU A 121 -6.76 -4.39 6.09
N LEU A 122 -7.49 -5.37 5.57
CA LEU A 122 -8.81 -5.77 6.08
C LEU A 122 -8.75 -6.48 7.43
N ALA A 123 -7.63 -7.12 7.77
CA ALA A 123 -7.42 -7.73 9.08
C ALA A 123 -7.21 -6.69 10.19
N LYS A 124 -6.67 -5.50 9.86
CA LYS A 124 -6.37 -4.43 10.82
C LYS A 124 -6.78 -3.03 10.29
N PRO A 125 -8.05 -2.81 9.94
CA PRO A 125 -8.48 -1.60 9.23
C PRO A 125 -8.30 -0.34 10.07
N LEU A 126 -8.59 -0.39 11.37
CA LEU A 126 -8.41 0.76 12.28
C LEU A 126 -6.95 1.15 12.46
N GLN A 127 -6.03 0.19 12.36
CA GLN A 127 -4.60 0.47 12.53
C GLN A 127 -3.97 1.00 11.24
N LEU A 128 -4.41 0.48 10.09
CA LEU A 128 -3.73 0.69 8.80
C LEU A 128 -4.44 1.69 7.88
N ALA A 129 -5.69 2.05 8.15
CA ALA A 129 -6.49 2.96 7.31
C ALA A 129 -6.95 4.25 8.03
N GLU A 130 -6.50 4.51 9.26
CA GLU A 130 -6.87 5.71 10.01
C GLU A 130 -6.16 6.99 9.55
N GLY A 131 -5.15 6.89 8.67
CA GLY A 131 -4.48 8.07 8.12
C GLY A 131 -3.68 8.90 9.13
N LYS A 132 -3.46 8.40 10.35
CA LYS A 132 -2.69 9.06 11.41
C LYS A 132 -1.21 8.79 11.19
N TYR A 133 -0.59 9.66 10.40
CA TYR A 133 0.86 9.71 10.15
C TYR A 133 1.46 10.93 10.87
#